data_AF-A0AAD9J4A4-F1
#
_entry.id   AF-A0AAD9J4A4-F1
#
_cell.length_a   1.000
_cell.length_b   1.000
_cell.length_c   1.000
_cell.angle_alpha   90.00
_cell.angle_beta   90.00
_cell.angle_gamma   90.00
#
_symmetry.space_group_name_H-M   'P 1'
#
loop_
_entity.id
_entity.type
_entity.pdbx_description
1 polymer ?
#
loop_
_entity_poly.entity_id
_entity_poly.type
_entity_poly.pdbx_seq_one_letter_code
_entity_poly.pdbx_strand_id
1 'polypeptide(L)'
;MAGSSDDTDSEQPLRSARDDRFALVTFESKTSRRIDVFWLDYDGQRVKYATLEVGATFPIMTYETHPWIFRDVDNGAPILADGKEVYFPKAYDGREDPPVHIHIPGVLSDNKPLINE
;
A
#
# COMPACT_ATOMS: atom_id res chain seq x y z
N MET A 1 -21.48 32.84 -28.96
CA MET A 1 -21.52 31.37 -28.98
C MET A 1 -20.09 30.91 -28.71
N ALA A 2 -19.70 30.79 -27.44
CA ALA A 2 -19.87 29.64 -26.56
C ALA A 2 -18.94 28.48 -26.95
N GLY A 3 -18.02 28.14 -26.04
CA GLY A 3 -17.09 27.02 -26.16
C GLY A 3 -16.01 27.14 -25.10
N SER A 4 -16.38 26.92 -23.83
CA SER A 4 -15.49 26.89 -22.66
C SER A 4 -14.37 25.87 -22.86
N SER A 5 -13.12 26.32 -22.72
CA SER A 5 -12.00 25.44 -22.38
C SER A 5 -11.98 25.32 -20.86
N ASP A 6 -12.82 24.44 -20.34
CA ASP A 6 -12.70 23.97 -18.97
C ASP A 6 -11.69 22.82 -19.02
N ASP A 7 -10.41 23.16 -18.86
CA ASP A 7 -9.34 22.18 -18.63
C ASP A 7 -9.58 21.57 -17.24
N THR A 8 -10.49 20.61 -17.20
CA THR A 8 -10.71 19.79 -16.01
C THR A 8 -9.48 18.89 -15.89
N ASP A 9 -8.57 19.26 -14.99
CA ASP A 9 -7.54 18.42 -14.39
C ASP A 9 -8.22 17.15 -13.87
N SER A 10 -8.36 16.19 -14.78
CA SER A 10 -9.04 14.94 -14.52
C SER A 10 -8.02 14.06 -13.83
N GLU A 11 -7.87 14.26 -12.51
CA GLU A 11 -7.19 13.31 -11.63
C GLU A 11 -7.74 11.92 -11.95
N GLN A 12 -6.99 11.15 -12.74
CA GLN A 12 -7.42 9.81 -13.13
C GLN A 12 -7.53 8.99 -11.84
N PRO A 13 -8.67 8.32 -11.58
CA PRO A 13 -8.83 7.56 -10.36
C PRO A 13 -7.77 6.45 -10.31
N LEU A 14 -7.07 6.36 -9.18
CA LEU A 14 -6.06 5.34 -8.92
C LEU A 14 -6.68 3.94 -9.08
N ARG A 15 -6.16 3.15 -10.03
CA ARG A 15 -6.67 1.82 -10.39
C ARG A 15 -5.56 0.91 -10.89
N SER A 16 -5.80 -0.39 -10.88
CA SER A 16 -4.90 -1.35 -11.50
C SER A 16 -4.92 -1.28 -13.03
N ALA A 17 -3.78 -1.57 -13.65
CA ALA A 17 -3.69 -1.91 -15.07
C ALA A 17 -3.42 -3.40 -15.24
N ARG A 18 -3.87 -4.00 -16.35
CA ARG A 18 -3.52 -5.39 -16.67
C ARG A 18 -2.07 -5.43 -17.14
N ASP A 19 -1.25 -6.17 -16.43
CA ASP A 19 0.17 -6.39 -16.74
C ASP A 19 0.49 -7.88 -16.51
N ASP A 20 1.44 -8.43 -17.26
CA ASP A 20 1.92 -9.80 -17.11
C ASP A 20 3.12 -9.90 -16.17
N ARG A 21 3.67 -8.76 -15.73
CA ARG A 21 4.76 -8.68 -14.76
C ARG A 21 4.29 -8.92 -13.32
N PHE A 22 4.40 -10.16 -12.88
CA PHE A 22 4.14 -10.52 -11.49
C PHE A 22 5.18 -9.91 -10.53
N ALA A 23 4.77 -9.71 -9.29
CA ALA A 23 5.56 -9.18 -8.18
C ALA A 23 5.33 -10.04 -6.94
N LEU A 24 6.40 -10.24 -6.17
CA LEU A 24 6.37 -10.92 -4.87
C LEU A 24 6.62 -9.88 -3.78
N VAL A 25 5.69 -9.75 -2.84
CA VAL A 25 5.75 -8.73 -1.79
C VAL A 25 5.42 -9.38 -0.46
N THR A 26 6.09 -8.95 0.60
CA THR A 26 5.68 -9.29 1.97
C THR A 26 5.36 -8.03 2.73
N PHE A 27 4.12 -7.89 3.20
CA PHE A 27 3.73 -6.80 4.08
C PHE A 27 3.98 -7.21 5.53
N GLU A 28 4.64 -6.35 6.30
CA GLU A 28 4.86 -6.56 7.73
C GLU A 28 4.18 -5.45 8.54
N SER A 29 3.24 -5.83 9.39
CA SER A 29 2.60 -4.91 10.33
C SER A 29 3.59 -4.51 11.41
N LYS A 30 4.02 -3.25 11.42
CA LYS A 30 4.81 -2.64 12.51
C LYS A 30 3.94 -1.68 13.33
N THR A 31 2.65 -1.96 13.41
CA THR A 31 1.68 -1.14 14.14
C THR A 31 1.16 -1.90 15.36
N SER A 32 0.62 -1.17 16.34
CA SER A 32 -0.12 -1.73 17.48
C SER A 32 -1.61 -1.98 17.16
N ARG A 33 -2.01 -1.86 15.90
CA ARG A 33 -3.41 -1.96 15.45
C ARG A 33 -3.56 -3.04 14.39
N ARG A 34 -4.80 -3.48 14.18
CA ARG A 34 -5.13 -4.38 13.07
C ARG A 34 -5.30 -3.56 11.80
N ILE A 35 -4.86 -4.12 10.68
CA ILE A 35 -4.77 -3.40 9.41
C ILE A 35 -5.52 -4.17 8.34
N ASP A 36 -6.46 -3.52 7.67
CA ASP A 36 -7.06 -4.05 6.47
C ASP A 36 -6.18 -3.75 5.26
N VAL A 37 -5.88 -4.81 4.50
CA VAL A 37 -5.10 -4.77 3.26
C VAL A 37 -6.06 -4.77 2.09
N PHE A 38 -6.00 -3.71 1.28
CA PHE A 38 -6.83 -3.57 0.09
C PHE A 38 -5.98 -3.46 -1.17
N TRP A 39 -6.44 -4.15 -2.20
CA TRP A 39 -6.06 -3.92 -3.59
C TRP A 39 -7.06 -2.96 -4.22
N LEU A 40 -6.61 -2.04 -5.09
CA LEU A 40 -7.54 -1.33 -5.97
C LEU A 40 -7.64 -2.07 -7.28
N ASP A 41 -8.82 -2.57 -7.61
CA ASP A 41 -9.04 -3.32 -8.83
C ASP A 41 -8.93 -2.45 -10.10
N TYR A 42 -9.26 -3.04 -11.24
CA TYR A 42 -9.19 -2.38 -12.54
C TYR A 42 -10.19 -1.22 -12.69
N ASP A 43 -11.22 -1.17 -11.86
CA ASP A 43 -12.22 -0.09 -11.79
C ASP A 43 -11.88 0.92 -10.68
N GLY A 44 -10.77 0.72 -9.96
CA GLY A 44 -10.35 1.54 -8.81
C GLY A 44 -11.12 1.25 -7.53
N GLN A 45 -11.90 0.16 -7.49
CA GLN A 45 -12.64 -0.25 -6.29
C GLN A 45 -11.74 -0.99 -5.32
N ARG A 46 -11.98 -0.78 -4.02
CA ARG A 46 -11.21 -1.42 -2.95
C ARG A 46 -11.68 -2.86 -2.78
N VAL A 47 -10.80 -3.80 -3.09
CA VAL A 47 -10.99 -5.22 -2.84
C VAL A 47 -10.18 -5.59 -1.60
N LYS A 48 -10.88 -5.98 -0.52
CA LYS A 48 -10.24 -6.43 0.72
C LYS A 48 -9.63 -7.80 0.52
N TYR A 49 -8.32 -7.92 0.74
CA TYR A 49 -7.61 -9.19 0.67
C TYR A 49 -7.47 -9.87 2.02
N ALA A 50 -7.11 -9.10 3.04
CA ALA A 50 -6.82 -9.64 4.37
C ALA A 50 -6.97 -8.59 5.45
N THR A 51 -7.06 -9.06 6.69
CA THR A 51 -6.81 -8.26 7.89
C THR A 51 -5.54 -8.77 8.54
N LEU A 52 -4.50 -7.92 8.55
CA LEU A 52 -3.23 -8.15 9.24
C LEU A 52 -3.40 -7.91 10.74
N GLU A 53 -3.08 -8.92 11.54
CA GLU A 53 -2.97 -8.79 12.98
C GLU A 53 -1.72 -7.98 13.39
N VAL A 54 -1.68 -7.54 14.65
CA VAL A 54 -0.56 -6.78 15.22
C VAL A 54 0.73 -7.59 15.10
N GLY A 55 1.76 -7.03 14.46
CA GLY A 55 3.06 -7.69 14.27
C GLY A 55 3.08 -8.81 13.23
N ALA A 56 1.97 -9.07 12.53
CA ALA A 56 1.88 -10.15 11.56
C ALA A 56 2.56 -9.79 10.22
N THR A 57 3.00 -10.82 9.50
CA THR A 57 3.46 -10.71 8.12
C THR A 57 2.46 -11.36 7.17
N PHE A 58 2.37 -10.82 5.95
CA PHE A 58 1.48 -11.32 4.91
C PHE A 58 2.20 -11.31 3.56
N PRO A 59 2.72 -12.47 3.11
CA PRO A 59 3.28 -12.61 1.78
C PRO A 59 2.17 -12.66 0.73
N ILE A 60 2.39 -11.99 -0.39
CA ILE A 60 1.45 -11.93 -1.51
C ILE A 60 2.19 -11.98 -2.85
N MET A 61 1.60 -12.71 -3.79
CA MET A 61 1.92 -12.64 -5.21
C MET A 61 0.88 -11.76 -5.90
N THR A 62 1.33 -10.71 -6.56
CA THR A 62 0.50 -9.69 -7.23
C THR A 62 1.15 -9.30 -8.56
N TYR A 63 0.72 -8.20 -9.17
CA TYR A 63 1.36 -7.58 -10.33
C TYR A 63 1.86 -6.18 -9.99
N GLU A 64 2.89 -5.72 -10.69
CA GLU A 64 3.54 -4.42 -10.46
C GLU A 64 2.59 -3.22 -10.59
N THR A 65 1.59 -3.33 -11.46
CA THR A 65 0.58 -2.31 -11.72
C THR A 65 -0.53 -2.27 -10.68
N HIS A 66 -0.53 -3.16 -9.70
CA HIS A 66 -1.59 -3.25 -8.69
C HIS A 66 -1.28 -2.32 -7.51
N PRO A 67 -1.99 -1.20 -7.33
CA PRO A 67 -1.84 -0.38 -6.14
C PRO A 67 -2.45 -1.08 -4.91
N TRP A 68 -1.72 -1.01 -3.81
CA TRP A 68 -2.12 -1.50 -2.50
C TRP A 68 -2.27 -0.34 -1.53
N ILE A 69 -3.35 -0.36 -0.74
CA ILE A 69 -3.59 0.60 0.33
C ILE A 69 -3.90 -0.13 1.63
N PHE A 70 -3.59 0.54 2.74
CA PHE A 70 -3.72 -0.01 4.08
C PHE A 70 -4.61 0.90 4.92
N ARG A 71 -5.52 0.30 5.68
CA ARG A 71 -6.45 1.04 6.54
C ARG A 71 -6.52 0.44 7.92
N ASP A 72 -6.65 1.31 8.91
CA ASP A 72 -6.96 0.90 10.28
C ASP A 72 -8.35 0.24 10.33
N VAL A 73 -8.44 -0.94 10.95
CA VAL A 73 -9.69 -1.70 11.06
C VAL A 73 -10.75 -0.97 11.88
N ASP A 74 -10.35 -0.21 12.89
CA ASP A 74 -11.26 0.35 13.88
C ASP A 74 -11.89 1.68 13.41
N ASN A 75 -11.13 2.48 12.65
CA ASN A 75 -11.58 3.82 12.23
C ASN A 75 -11.42 4.12 10.73
N GLY A 76 -10.84 3.21 9.94
CA GLY A 76 -10.64 3.40 8.50
C GLY A 76 -9.57 4.44 8.12
N ALA A 77 -8.76 4.92 9.08
CA ALA A 77 -7.69 5.87 8.82
C ALA A 77 -6.62 5.27 7.88
N PRO A 78 -5.97 6.08 7.03
CA PRO A 78 -4.86 5.63 6.19
C PRO A 78 -3.69 5.13 7.03
N ILE A 79 -3.09 4.04 6.58
CA ILE A 79 -1.86 3.47 7.14
C ILE A 79 -0.81 3.48 6.02
N LEU A 80 0.44 3.80 6.34
CA LEU A 80 1.51 3.97 5.37
C LEU A 80 2.29 2.68 5.16
N ALA A 81 2.62 2.38 3.92
CA ALA A 81 3.60 1.37 3.52
C ALA A 81 4.92 2.06 3.16
N ASP A 82 5.97 1.80 3.92
CA ASP A 82 7.29 2.47 3.80
C ASP A 82 7.16 4.01 3.66
N GLY A 83 6.24 4.60 4.42
CA GLY A 83 5.98 6.05 4.43
C GLY A 83 5.05 6.57 3.33
N LYS A 84 4.47 5.70 2.49
CA LYS A 84 3.53 6.08 1.41
C LYS A 84 2.14 5.53 1.67
N GLU A 85 1.09 6.29 1.32
CA GLU A 85 -0.30 5.82 1.46
C GLU A 85 -0.67 4.72 0.44
N VAL A 86 0.00 4.71 -0.70
CA VAL A 86 -0.19 3.75 -1.78
C VAL A 86 1.13 3.07 -2.05
N TYR A 87 1.11 1.74 -2.01
CA TYR A 87 2.23 0.91 -2.38
C TYR A 87 2.04 0.35 -3.79
N PHE A 88 3.05 0.54 -4.63
CA PHE A 88 3.15 -0.11 -5.93
C PHE A 88 4.24 -1.19 -5.84
N PRO A 89 3.90 -2.46 -6.09
CA PRO A 89 4.86 -3.55 -6.13
C PRO A 89 5.90 -3.30 -7.20
N LYS A 90 7.10 -3.85 -7.00
CA LYS A 90 8.13 -3.93 -8.04
C LYS A 90 8.03 -5.30 -8.72
N ALA A 91 8.11 -5.33 -10.05
CA ALA A 91 8.12 -6.58 -10.79
C ALA A 91 9.27 -7.49 -10.31
N TYR A 92 8.98 -8.78 -10.15
CA TYR A 92 9.96 -9.75 -9.66
C TYR A 92 11.12 -9.88 -10.65
N ASP A 93 12.33 -9.62 -10.17
CA ASP A 93 13.57 -9.64 -10.97
C ASP A 93 14.45 -10.87 -10.70
N GLY A 94 13.90 -11.90 -10.04
CA GLY A 94 14.63 -13.08 -9.60
C GLY A 94 15.20 -12.99 -8.18
N ARG A 95 14.91 -11.89 -7.46
CA ARG A 95 15.32 -11.69 -6.06
C ARG A 95 14.10 -11.36 -5.21
N GLU A 96 14.09 -11.85 -3.98
CA GLU A 96 13.12 -11.43 -2.98
C GLU A 96 13.51 -10.04 -2.44
N ASP A 97 12.59 -9.07 -2.56
CA ASP A 97 12.74 -7.77 -1.93
C ASP A 97 12.49 -7.87 -0.41
N PRO A 98 13.08 -6.98 0.40
CA PRO A 98 12.81 -6.93 1.83
C PRO A 98 11.31 -6.66 2.12
N PRO A 99 10.81 -7.04 3.31
CA PRO A 99 9.44 -6.75 3.70
C PRO A 99 9.14 -5.25 3.66
N VAL A 100 7.94 -4.93 3.19
CA VAL A 100 7.37 -3.57 3.20
C VAL A 100 6.77 -3.33 4.58
N HIS A 101 7.24 -2.29 5.26
CA HIS A 101 6.82 -2.04 6.61
C HIS A 101 5.58 -1.15 6.64
N ILE A 102 4.55 -1.62 7.35
CA ILE A 102 3.29 -0.93 7.46
C ILE A 102 3.25 -0.19 8.81
N HIS A 103 3.07 1.13 8.76
CA HIS A 103 3.18 2.06 9.90
C HIS A 103 2.02 3.06 9.97
N ILE A 104 1.61 3.42 11.18
CA ILE A 104 0.60 4.46 11.41
C ILE A 104 1.24 5.83 11.12
N PRO A 105 0.63 6.71 10.30
CA PRO A 105 1.14 8.06 10.06
C PRO A 105 1.30 8.84 11.37
N GLY A 106 2.40 9.57 11.52
CA GLY A 106 2.64 10.44 12.68
C GLY A 106 2.96 9.71 13.99
N VAL A 107 2.83 8.39 14.04
CA VAL A 107 3.44 7.56 15.08
C VAL A 107 4.84 7.24 14.56
N LEU A 108 5.83 8.00 15.00
CA LEU A 108 7.22 7.58 14.82
C LEU A 108 7.32 6.17 15.41
N SER A 109 7.87 5.23 14.64
CA SER A 109 8.25 3.90 15.14
C SER A 109 9.33 4.10 16.19
N ASP A 110 8.93 4.46 17.40
CA ASP A 110 9.86 4.86 18.44
C ASP A 110 10.82 3.71 18.77
N ASN A 111 12.09 4.09 18.90
CA ASN A 111 13.19 3.36 19.53
C ASN A 111 14.00 2.37 18.67
N LYS A 112 14.72 2.90 17.66
CA LYS A 112 16.10 2.40 17.44
C LYS A 112 16.93 2.91 18.63
N PRO A 113 17.51 2.07 19.49
CA PRO A 113 18.48 2.58 20.45
C PRO A 113 19.61 3.22 19.63
N LEU A 114 19.91 4.48 19.92
CA LEU A 114 21.19 5.06 19.58
C LEU A 114 22.22 4.23 20.33
N ILE A 115 22.79 3.24 19.66
CA ILE A 115 24.06 2.67 20.10
C ILE A 115 25.06 3.83 20.03
N ASN A 116 25.41 4.34 21.19
CA ASN A 116 26.54 5.25 21.32
C ASN A 116 27.79 4.36 21.22
N GLU A 117 28.56 4.52 20.14
CA GLU A 117 29.95 4.07 20.06
C GLU A 117 30.87 5.07 20.77
#